data_AF-A0A1H0L9J0-F1
#
_entry.id   AF-A0A1H0L9J0-F1
#
_cell.length_a   1.000
_cell.length_b   1.000
_cell.length_c   1.000
_cell.angle_alpha   90.00
_cell.angle_beta   90.00
_cell.angle_gamma   90.00
#
_symmetry.space_group_name_H-M   'P 1'
#
loop_
_entity.id
_entity.type
_entity.pdbx_description
1 polymer ?
#
loop_
_entity_poly.entity_id
_entity_poly.type
_entity_poly.pdbx_seq_one_letter_code
_entity_poly.pdbx_strand_id
1 'polypeptide(L)'
;MTEAATDALNLPLPGASQWKRSIRRLGDFSRSVEFALAEFNRRYGTQLELSRRDLTRAFLEWVRRFDAQRELAVRNPRDFSHFSAGLLLGSLVRNRPARQRADVRSLAAASSTGPEERLVAFWPEGVFYFEFCITVLDRVLAEQRLEGIHLAPEALELRSWWSFRENVANDPDQAVAFLDLFLQGDPVWDMPTAARFRRAMRDHLLQSDRQLARG
;
A
#
# COMPACT_ATOMS: atom_id res chain seq x y z
N MET A 1 -21.10 -14.26 0.24
CA MET A 1 -21.67 -13.45 1.33
C MET A 1 -20.53 -12.87 2.15
N THR A 2 -20.13 -11.63 1.88
CA THR A 2 -19.41 -10.74 2.82
C THR A 2 -19.44 -9.32 2.27
N GLU A 3 -20.54 -8.64 2.58
CA GLU A 3 -20.82 -7.21 2.40
C GLU A 3 -19.88 -6.30 3.25
N ALA A 4 -18.80 -6.86 3.80
CA ALA A 4 -17.96 -6.24 4.83
C ALA A 4 -16.76 -5.45 4.27
N ALA A 5 -16.31 -5.74 3.05
CA ALA A 5 -15.24 -4.98 2.40
C ALA A 5 -15.74 -3.64 1.84
N THR A 6 -17.00 -3.62 1.39
CA THR A 6 -17.67 -2.51 0.72
C THR A 6 -17.88 -1.28 1.63
N ASP A 7 -17.89 -1.47 2.95
CA ASP A 7 -18.18 -0.41 3.92
C ASP A 7 -16.90 0.25 4.50
N ALA A 8 -15.71 -0.09 3.98
CA ALA A 8 -14.43 0.41 4.50
C ALA A 8 -14.12 1.86 4.09
N LEU A 9 -14.72 2.37 3.01
CA LEU A 9 -14.32 3.63 2.37
C LEU A 9 -15.32 4.80 2.54
N ASN A 10 -16.43 4.60 3.26
CA ASN A 10 -17.43 5.65 3.49
C ASN A 10 -17.37 6.17 4.94
N LEU A 11 -17.19 7.48 5.15
CA LEU A 11 -17.01 8.10 6.47
C LEU A 11 -17.90 9.36 6.67
N PRO A 12 -18.75 9.37 7.69
CA PRO A 12 -19.13 10.59 8.41
C PRO A 12 -18.72 10.50 9.90
N LEU A 13 -18.42 11.65 10.55
CA LEU A 13 -17.92 11.88 11.94
C LEU A 13 -18.95 11.50 13.07
N PRO A 14 -18.70 11.72 14.40
CA PRO A 14 -18.44 10.67 15.39
C PRO A 14 -19.61 10.29 16.33
N GLY A 15 -19.60 9.04 16.81
CA GLY A 15 -20.49 8.49 17.84
C GLY A 15 -20.04 7.08 18.30
N ALA A 16 -20.66 6.51 19.34
CA ALA A 16 -20.30 5.20 19.93
C ALA A 16 -20.36 3.99 18.96
N SER A 17 -20.89 4.17 17.75
CA SER A 17 -20.91 3.18 16.68
C SER A 17 -19.64 3.20 15.80
N GLN A 18 -18.87 4.28 15.80
CA GLN A 18 -17.62 4.38 15.05
C GLN A 18 -16.47 3.64 15.70
N TRP A 19 -16.28 3.73 17.02
CA TRP A 19 -15.18 3.04 17.69
C TRP A 19 -15.28 1.52 17.50
N LYS A 20 -16.51 0.97 17.53
CA LYS A 20 -16.78 -0.44 17.25
C LYS A 20 -16.36 -0.80 15.81
N ARG A 21 -16.66 0.06 14.85
CA ARG A 21 -16.24 -0.10 13.44
C ARG A 21 -14.72 0.02 13.28
N SER A 22 -14.07 0.99 13.93
CA SER A 22 -12.61 1.15 13.87
C SER A 22 -11.87 -0.02 14.50
N ILE A 23 -12.36 -0.56 15.62
CA ILE A 23 -11.81 -1.78 16.24
C ILE A 23 -12.01 -2.98 15.33
N ARG A 24 -13.20 -3.14 14.73
CA ARG A 24 -13.45 -4.21 13.76
C ARG A 24 -12.51 -4.09 12.56
N ARG A 25 -12.38 -2.91 11.97
CA ARG A 25 -11.47 -2.64 10.84
C ARG A 25 -10.02 -2.94 11.19
N LEU A 26 -9.54 -2.54 12.38
CA LEU A 26 -8.20 -2.88 12.85
C LEU A 26 -8.04 -4.40 13.04
N GLY A 27 -9.05 -5.08 13.57
CA GLY A 27 -9.05 -6.53 13.74
C GLY A 27 -9.02 -7.28 12.40
N ASP A 28 -9.82 -6.84 11.43
CA ASP A 28 -9.85 -7.38 10.08
C ASP A 28 -8.51 -7.14 9.37
N PHE A 29 -7.98 -5.91 9.43
CA PHE A 29 -6.66 -5.57 8.91
C PHE A 29 -5.55 -6.44 9.52
N SER A 30 -5.52 -6.57 10.86
CA SER A 30 -4.50 -7.38 11.55
C SER A 30 -4.54 -8.82 11.08
N ARG A 31 -5.73 -9.43 11.00
CA ARG A 31 -5.90 -10.80 10.52
C ARG A 31 -5.47 -10.97 9.07
N SER A 32 -5.77 -10.01 8.20
CA SER A 32 -5.33 -10.05 6.80
C SER A 32 -3.81 -9.97 6.67
N VAL A 33 -3.15 -9.12 7.44
CA VAL A 33 -1.68 -9.00 7.44
C VAL A 33 -1.03 -10.25 8.03
N GLU A 34 -1.57 -10.79 9.13
CA GLU A 34 -1.10 -12.05 9.74
C GLU A 34 -1.20 -13.23 8.77
N PHE A 35 -2.34 -13.36 8.08
CA PHE A 35 -2.53 -14.39 7.05
C PHE A 35 -1.54 -14.21 5.88
N ALA A 36 -1.41 -12.98 5.37
CA ALA A 36 -0.48 -12.69 4.27
C ALA A 36 0.97 -12.97 4.67
N LEU A 37 1.38 -12.68 5.92
CA LEU A 37 2.73 -12.96 6.40
C LEU A 37 3.00 -14.46 6.48
N ALA A 38 2.03 -15.23 6.99
CA ALA A 38 2.16 -16.69 7.06
C ALA A 38 2.34 -17.29 5.65
N GLU A 39 1.58 -16.81 4.68
CA GLU A 39 1.70 -17.20 3.28
C GLU A 39 3.03 -16.79 2.65
N PHE A 40 3.48 -15.57 2.92
CA PHE A 40 4.78 -15.06 2.45
C PHE A 40 5.95 -15.87 3.01
N ASN A 41 5.96 -16.13 4.32
CA ASN A 41 6.96 -16.97 5.00
C ASN A 41 6.98 -18.39 4.41
N ARG A 42 5.81 -18.98 4.17
CA ARG A 42 5.68 -20.30 3.55
C ARG A 42 6.20 -20.34 2.12
N ARG A 43 5.88 -19.33 1.31
CA ARG A 43 6.26 -19.26 -0.11
C ARG A 43 7.76 -19.08 -0.28
N TYR A 44 8.37 -18.15 0.46
CA TYR A 44 9.77 -17.77 0.26
C TYR A 44 10.73 -18.35 1.31
N GLY A 45 10.25 -19.18 2.24
CA GLY A 45 11.06 -19.76 3.31
C GLY A 45 11.62 -18.71 4.27
N THR A 46 10.95 -17.57 4.42
CA THR A 46 11.34 -16.50 5.34
C THR A 46 10.78 -16.74 6.74
N GLN A 47 11.34 -16.03 7.72
CA GLN A 47 10.99 -16.14 9.14
C GLN A 47 10.69 -14.73 9.68
N LEU A 48 9.75 -14.04 9.02
CA LEU A 48 9.29 -12.74 9.47
C LEU A 48 8.25 -12.90 10.59
N GLU A 49 8.35 -12.07 11.62
CA GLU A 49 7.42 -12.00 12.74
C GLU A 49 6.79 -10.60 12.81
N LEU A 50 5.52 -10.51 13.25
CA LEU A 50 4.79 -9.26 13.36
C LEU A 50 4.75 -8.72 14.79
N SER A 51 5.11 -7.45 14.95
CA SER A 51 4.83 -6.65 16.13
C SER A 51 3.43 -6.07 16.03
N ARG A 52 2.49 -6.61 16.82
CA ARG A 52 1.10 -6.12 16.86
C ARG A 52 0.99 -4.63 17.19
N ARG A 53 1.88 -4.15 18.08
CA ARG A 53 1.96 -2.73 18.46
C ARG A 53 2.32 -1.86 17.26
N ASP A 54 3.36 -2.25 16.54
CA ASP A 54 3.86 -1.45 15.42
C ASP A 54 2.92 -1.56 14.20
N LEU A 55 2.23 -2.70 14.04
CA LEU A 55 1.18 -2.88 13.04
C LEU A 55 -0.03 -1.96 13.30
N THR A 56 -0.43 -1.86 14.57
CA THR A 56 -1.50 -0.94 14.99
C THR A 56 -1.10 0.51 14.71
N ARG A 57 0.16 0.89 14.97
CA ARG A 57 0.66 2.23 14.66
C ARG A 57 0.61 2.52 13.15
N ALA A 58 1.07 1.59 12.33
CA ALA A 58 1.02 1.70 10.87
C ALA A 58 -0.41 1.90 10.37
N PHE A 59 -1.35 1.09 10.85
CA PHE A 59 -2.77 1.20 10.49
C PHE A 59 -3.35 2.57 10.87
N LEU A 60 -3.15 3.01 12.11
CA LEU A 60 -3.69 4.28 12.58
C LEU A 60 -3.06 5.48 11.85
N GLU A 61 -1.78 5.41 11.51
CA GLU A 61 -1.12 6.41 10.66
C GLU A 61 -1.75 6.47 9.27
N TRP A 62 -1.88 5.32 8.61
CA TRP A 62 -2.48 5.23 7.29
C TRP A 62 -3.91 5.79 7.26
N VAL A 63 -4.78 5.38 8.20
CA VAL A 63 -6.17 5.86 8.29
C VAL A 63 -6.22 7.38 8.39
N ARG A 64 -5.39 7.98 9.26
CA ARG A 64 -5.36 9.45 9.40
C ARG A 64 -4.98 10.15 8.09
N ARG A 65 -4.01 9.61 7.35
CA ARG A 65 -3.53 10.19 6.09
C ARG A 65 -4.51 10.00 4.94
N PHE A 66 -5.17 8.85 4.91
CA PHE A 66 -6.27 8.55 3.98
C PHE A 66 -7.45 9.51 4.21
N ASP A 67 -7.92 9.63 5.45
CA ASP A 67 -9.08 10.44 5.82
C ASP A 67 -8.87 11.92 5.51
N ALA A 68 -7.63 12.42 5.60
CA ALA A 68 -7.29 13.79 5.27
C ALA A 68 -7.48 14.14 3.78
N GLN A 69 -7.60 13.16 2.89
CA GLN A 69 -7.63 13.38 1.44
C GLN A 69 -8.73 12.58 0.71
N ARG A 70 -9.56 11.83 1.45
CA ARG A 70 -10.59 10.92 0.91
C ARG A 70 -11.60 11.56 -0.05
N GLU A 71 -11.85 12.86 0.07
CA GLU A 71 -12.75 13.60 -0.81
C GLU A 71 -12.27 13.62 -2.27
N LEU A 72 -10.98 13.43 -2.50
CA LEU A 72 -10.39 13.32 -3.83
C LEU A 72 -10.71 11.98 -4.52
N ALA A 73 -11.17 10.96 -3.78
CA ALA A 73 -11.58 9.68 -4.34
C ALA A 73 -12.70 9.80 -5.37
N VAL A 74 -13.60 10.78 -5.19
CA VAL A 74 -14.72 11.04 -6.11
C VAL A 74 -14.22 11.51 -7.48
N ARG A 75 -13.03 12.11 -7.56
CA ARG A 75 -12.47 12.63 -8.81
C ARG A 75 -11.85 11.55 -9.68
N ASN A 76 -11.12 10.63 -9.07
CA ASN A 76 -10.56 9.48 -9.76
C ASN A 76 -10.38 8.31 -8.78
N PRO A 77 -11.37 7.40 -8.67
CA PRO A 77 -11.35 6.35 -7.65
C PRO A 77 -10.21 5.35 -7.86
N ARG A 78 -9.83 5.09 -9.12
CA ARG A 78 -8.70 4.21 -9.45
C ARG A 78 -7.37 4.81 -8.97
N ASP A 79 -7.07 6.04 -9.40
CA ASP A 79 -5.82 6.71 -9.03
C ASP A 79 -5.75 6.98 -7.52
N PHE A 80 -6.89 7.31 -6.88
CA PHE A 80 -6.94 7.46 -5.43
C PHE A 80 -6.70 6.13 -4.70
N SER A 81 -7.14 5.00 -5.26
CA SER A 81 -6.85 3.67 -4.71
C SER A 81 -5.36 3.35 -4.77
N HIS A 82 -4.68 3.63 -5.90
CA HIS A 82 -3.22 3.52 -6.02
C HIS A 82 -2.50 4.40 -4.99
N PHE A 83 -2.87 5.67 -4.91
CA PHE A 83 -2.34 6.62 -3.93
C PHE A 83 -2.51 6.13 -2.49
N SER A 84 -3.70 5.61 -2.15
CA SER A 84 -4.02 5.09 -0.83
C SER A 84 -3.21 3.85 -0.45
N ALA A 85 -2.93 2.97 -1.42
CA ALA A 85 -2.02 1.85 -1.24
C ALA A 85 -0.57 2.33 -1.03
N GLY A 86 -0.15 3.41 -1.70
CA GLY A 86 1.14 4.05 -1.47
C GLY A 86 1.28 4.59 -0.04
N LEU A 87 0.23 5.24 0.47
CA LEU A 87 0.19 5.71 1.86
C LEU A 87 0.29 4.55 2.86
N LEU A 88 -0.35 3.41 2.56
CA LEU A 88 -0.29 2.21 3.39
C LEU A 88 1.14 1.65 3.40
N LEU A 89 1.76 1.51 2.22
CA LEU A 89 3.13 1.07 2.08
C LEU A 89 4.09 1.95 2.88
N GLY A 90 3.98 3.28 2.74
CA GLY A 90 4.79 4.23 3.52
C GLY A 90 4.58 4.09 5.03
N SER A 91 3.34 3.86 5.48
CA SER A 91 3.02 3.65 6.90
C SER A 91 3.63 2.35 7.44
N LEU A 92 3.61 1.26 6.66
CA LEU A 92 4.24 -0.01 7.00
C LEU A 92 5.77 0.13 7.05
N VAL A 93 6.37 0.76 6.05
CA VAL A 93 7.82 0.99 5.98
C VAL A 93 8.32 1.87 7.15
N ARG A 94 7.56 2.91 7.51
CA ARG A 94 7.89 3.80 8.63
C ARG A 94 7.84 3.08 9.98
N ASN A 95 6.81 2.27 10.21
CA ASN A 95 6.58 1.64 11.52
C ASN A 95 7.24 0.27 11.66
N ARG A 96 7.65 -0.36 10.55
CA ARG A 96 8.35 -1.65 10.48
C ARG A 96 7.70 -2.75 11.34
N PRO A 97 6.42 -3.09 11.09
CA PRO A 97 5.70 -4.07 11.88
C PRO A 97 6.23 -5.50 11.70
N ALA A 98 6.75 -5.86 10.53
CA ALA A 98 7.39 -7.15 10.29
C ALA A 98 8.91 -7.04 10.49
N ARG A 99 9.52 -8.07 11.07
CA ARG A 99 10.98 -8.15 11.30
C ARG A 99 11.45 -9.58 11.13
N GLN A 100 12.64 -9.78 10.58
CA GLN A 100 13.30 -11.09 10.68
C GLN A 100 13.51 -11.49 12.14
N ARG A 101 13.20 -12.75 12.44
CA ARG A 101 13.55 -13.40 13.70
C ARG A 101 15.08 -13.48 13.84
N ALA A 102 15.60 -12.95 14.94
CA ALA A 102 17.05 -12.79 15.17
C ALA A 102 17.86 -14.10 15.16
N ASP A 103 17.20 -15.24 15.45
CA ASP A 103 17.87 -16.52 15.69
C ASP A 103 17.95 -17.44 14.47
N VAL A 104 17.45 -17.02 13.29
CA VAL A 104 17.40 -17.88 12.11
C VAL A 104 18.17 -17.24 10.96
N ARG A 105 19.28 -17.87 10.56
CA ARG A 105 19.87 -17.58 9.23
C ARG A 105 18.84 -17.96 8.19
N SER A 106 18.34 -16.96 7.45
CA SER A 106 17.43 -17.18 6.32
C SER A 106 18.03 -18.19 5.35
N LEU A 107 17.39 -19.34 5.21
CA LEU A 107 17.75 -20.37 4.23
C LEU A 107 17.51 -19.90 2.78
N ALA A 108 16.76 -18.81 2.60
CA ALA A 108 16.41 -18.26 1.29
C ALA A 108 17.62 -17.81 0.45
N ALA A 109 18.75 -17.48 1.07
CA ALA A 109 19.94 -16.99 0.37
C ALA A 109 20.69 -18.08 -0.42
N ALA A 110 20.48 -19.37 -0.12
CA ALA A 110 21.31 -20.43 -0.68
C ALA A 110 20.84 -20.97 -2.05
N SER A 111 19.65 -20.59 -2.53
CA SER A 111 19.06 -21.20 -3.74
C SER A 111 18.12 -20.27 -4.53
N SER A 112 18.18 -18.95 -4.34
CA SER A 112 17.29 -18.00 -5.04
C SER A 112 17.60 -17.95 -6.54
N THR A 113 16.73 -18.57 -7.36
CA THR A 113 16.91 -18.72 -8.81
C THR A 113 16.07 -17.73 -9.64
N GLY A 114 14.97 -17.18 -9.11
CA GLY A 114 14.11 -16.22 -9.79
C GLY A 114 14.32 -14.75 -9.36
N PRO A 115 13.75 -13.79 -10.12
CA PRO A 115 13.86 -12.37 -9.80
C PRO A 115 13.22 -12.04 -8.44
N GLU A 116 12.04 -12.58 -8.13
CA GLU A 116 11.34 -12.36 -6.86
C GLU A 116 12.14 -12.87 -5.67
N GLU A 117 12.70 -14.09 -5.75
CA GLU A 117 13.48 -14.67 -4.66
C GLU A 117 14.74 -13.85 -4.36
N ARG A 118 15.36 -13.24 -5.39
CA ARG A 118 16.48 -12.30 -5.20
C ARG A 118 16.06 -11.03 -4.46
N LEU A 119 14.87 -10.50 -4.76
CA LEU A 119 14.32 -9.34 -4.05
C LEU A 119 14.01 -9.68 -2.59
N VAL A 120 13.41 -10.84 -2.35
CA VAL A 120 13.09 -11.33 -1.00
C VAL A 120 14.37 -11.58 -0.20
N ALA A 121 15.41 -12.15 -0.81
CA ALA A 121 16.71 -12.32 -0.18
C ALA A 121 17.38 -10.97 0.15
N PHE A 122 17.17 -9.94 -0.67
CA PHE A 122 17.72 -8.60 -0.46
C PHE A 122 17.02 -7.81 0.64
N TRP A 123 15.68 -7.79 0.65
CA TRP A 123 14.89 -7.03 1.62
C TRP A 123 13.50 -7.65 1.84
N PRO A 124 13.39 -8.72 2.66
CA PRO A 124 12.17 -9.50 2.78
C PRO A 124 11.01 -8.71 3.37
N GLU A 125 11.27 -7.83 4.35
CA GLU A 125 10.23 -6.98 4.93
C GLU A 125 9.64 -6.03 3.88
N GLY A 126 10.50 -5.42 3.05
CA GLY A 126 10.07 -4.50 1.99
C GLY A 126 9.21 -5.20 0.95
N VAL A 127 9.63 -6.39 0.51
CA VAL A 127 8.86 -7.19 -0.46
C VAL A 127 7.52 -7.63 0.13
N PHE A 128 7.50 -8.08 1.38
CA PHE A 128 6.25 -8.42 2.07
C PHE A 128 5.28 -7.24 2.11
N TYR A 129 5.74 -6.04 2.50
CA TYR A 129 4.86 -4.86 2.54
C TYR A 129 4.34 -4.48 1.16
N PHE A 130 5.19 -4.54 0.13
CA PHE A 130 4.80 -4.28 -1.25
C PHE A 130 3.75 -5.27 -1.74
N GLU A 131 4.02 -6.57 -1.66
CA GLU A 131 3.10 -7.65 -2.07
C GLU A 131 1.74 -7.53 -1.37
N PHE A 132 1.75 -7.27 -0.06
CA PHE A 132 0.53 -7.07 0.70
C PHE A 132 -0.27 -5.87 0.16
N CYS A 133 0.40 -4.73 -0.07
CA CYS A 133 -0.27 -3.52 -0.55
C CYS A 133 -0.85 -3.72 -1.96
N ILE A 134 -0.13 -4.34 -2.89
CA ILE A 134 -0.62 -4.57 -4.25
C ILE A 134 -1.74 -5.62 -4.28
N THR A 135 -1.71 -6.63 -3.40
CA THR A 135 -2.79 -7.62 -3.27
C THR A 135 -4.08 -6.98 -2.76
N VAL A 136 -3.97 -6.13 -1.73
CA VAL A 136 -5.11 -5.37 -1.22
C VAL A 136 -5.63 -4.42 -2.29
N LEU A 137 -4.73 -3.73 -2.99
CA LEU A 137 -5.08 -2.79 -4.05
C LEU A 137 -5.84 -3.48 -5.20
N ASP A 138 -5.31 -4.56 -5.73
CA ASP A 138 -5.93 -5.31 -6.84
C ASP A 138 -7.34 -5.78 -6.46
N ARG A 139 -7.50 -6.27 -5.23
CA ARG A 139 -8.82 -6.64 -4.72
C ARG A 139 -9.79 -5.46 -4.61
N VAL A 140 -9.33 -4.31 -4.12
CA VAL A 140 -10.13 -3.09 -4.04
C VAL A 140 -10.55 -2.60 -5.43
N LEU A 141 -9.65 -2.68 -6.42
CA LEU A 141 -9.95 -2.33 -7.81
C LEU A 141 -10.98 -3.30 -8.42
N ALA A 142 -10.82 -4.60 -8.19
CA ALA A 142 -11.75 -5.62 -8.65
C ALA A 142 -13.15 -5.43 -8.05
N GLU A 143 -13.25 -5.13 -6.74
CA GLU A 143 -14.53 -4.84 -6.07
C GLU A 143 -15.22 -3.60 -6.65
N GLN A 144 -14.45 -2.59 -7.07
CA GLN A 144 -14.95 -1.40 -7.75
C GLN A 144 -15.18 -1.61 -9.26
N ARG A 145 -14.93 -2.82 -9.79
CA ARG A 145 -14.98 -3.15 -11.22
C ARG A 145 -14.10 -2.24 -12.08
N LEU A 146 -12.95 -1.86 -11.53
CA LEU A 146 -11.93 -1.08 -12.20
C LEU A 146 -10.87 -2.02 -12.80
N GLU A 147 -10.10 -1.49 -13.75
CA GLU A 147 -8.93 -2.19 -14.27
C GLU A 147 -7.93 -2.47 -13.13
N GLY A 148 -7.48 -3.72 -13.05
CA GLY A 148 -6.51 -4.18 -12.06
C GLY A 148 -5.12 -3.57 -12.22
N ILE A 149 -4.18 -4.11 -11.45
CA ILE A 149 -2.80 -3.65 -11.45
C ILE A 149 -1.96 -4.32 -12.54
N HIS A 150 -0.94 -3.62 -13.02
CA HIS A 150 0.08 -4.16 -13.92
C HIS A 150 1.46 -3.81 -13.37
N LEU A 151 2.32 -4.81 -13.18
CA LEU A 151 3.67 -4.58 -12.69
C LEU A 151 4.56 -4.03 -13.81
N ALA A 152 5.32 -2.99 -13.50
CA ALA A 152 6.41 -2.51 -14.35
C ALA A 152 7.64 -3.43 -14.21
N PRO A 153 8.51 -3.55 -15.23
CA PRO A 153 9.75 -4.31 -15.13
C PRO A 153 10.62 -3.93 -13.91
N GLU A 154 10.59 -2.65 -13.53
CA GLU A 154 11.27 -2.07 -12.37
C GLU A 154 10.85 -2.75 -11.05
N ALA A 155 9.61 -3.25 -10.97
CA ALA A 155 9.11 -3.98 -9.80
C ALA A 155 9.82 -5.33 -9.60
N LEU A 156 10.49 -5.86 -10.63
CA LEU A 156 11.26 -7.12 -10.57
C LEU A 156 12.78 -6.88 -10.66
N GLU A 157 13.22 -5.63 -10.76
CA GLU A 157 14.62 -5.27 -10.95
C GLU A 157 15.31 -4.92 -9.62
N LEU A 158 16.34 -5.68 -9.25
CA LEU A 158 17.06 -5.48 -7.98
C LEU A 158 17.62 -4.05 -7.81
N ARG A 159 18.05 -3.40 -8.89
CA ARG A 159 18.57 -2.02 -8.83
C ARG A 159 17.49 -1.01 -8.42
N SER A 160 16.29 -1.15 -8.99
CA SER A 160 15.14 -0.33 -8.61
C SER A 160 14.77 -0.52 -7.14
N TRP A 161 14.88 -1.75 -6.63
CA TRP A 161 14.67 -2.06 -5.20
C TRP A 161 15.75 -1.51 -4.27
N TRP A 162 17.00 -1.44 -4.71
CA TRP A 162 18.05 -0.72 -3.98
C TRP A 162 17.69 0.76 -3.81
N SER A 163 17.32 1.42 -4.90
CA SER A 163 16.88 2.82 -4.89
C SER A 163 15.66 3.02 -3.98
N PHE A 164 14.67 2.13 -4.09
CA PHE A 164 13.48 2.15 -3.25
C PHE A 164 13.86 2.09 -1.76
N ARG A 165 14.64 1.08 -1.37
CA ARG A 165 15.06 0.87 0.03
C ARG A 165 15.84 2.06 0.58
N GLU A 166 16.75 2.63 -0.20
CA GLU A 166 17.54 3.78 0.19
C GLU A 166 16.67 5.02 0.41
N ASN A 167 15.80 5.34 -0.55
CA ASN A 167 14.94 6.52 -0.48
C ASN A 167 13.96 6.43 0.68
N VAL A 168 13.33 5.27 0.92
CA VAL A 168 12.38 5.13 2.03
C VAL A 168 13.03 4.96 3.40
N ALA A 169 14.33 4.64 3.45
CA ALA A 169 15.09 4.73 4.69
C ALA A 169 15.29 6.20 5.10
N ASN A 170 15.44 7.10 4.14
CA ASN A 170 15.55 8.55 4.37
C ASN A 170 14.17 9.20 4.57
N ASP A 171 13.22 8.92 3.69
CA ASP A 171 11.86 9.44 3.73
C ASP A 171 10.83 8.35 3.34
N PRO A 172 10.11 7.76 4.31
CA PRO A 172 9.09 6.73 4.03
C PRO A 172 7.95 7.20 3.12
N ASP A 173 7.76 8.51 2.95
CA ASP A 173 6.71 9.05 2.08
C ASP A 173 7.02 8.83 0.59
N GLN A 174 8.29 8.62 0.23
CA GLN A 174 8.71 8.22 -1.12
C GLN A 174 8.11 6.87 -1.56
N ALA A 175 7.61 6.06 -0.63
CA ALA A 175 6.91 4.82 -0.95
C ALA A 175 5.71 5.02 -1.89
N VAL A 176 5.04 6.18 -1.85
CA VAL A 176 3.92 6.46 -2.76
C VAL A 176 4.41 6.55 -4.21
N ALA A 177 5.48 7.30 -4.46
CA ALA A 177 6.02 7.48 -5.80
C ALA A 177 6.66 6.20 -6.34
N PHE A 178 7.36 5.43 -5.49
CA PHE A 178 7.87 4.12 -5.89
C PHE A 178 6.76 3.12 -6.22
N LEU A 179 5.63 3.15 -5.48
CA LEU A 179 4.49 2.30 -5.83
C LEU A 179 3.93 2.67 -7.20
N ASP A 180 3.80 3.96 -7.52
CA ASP A 180 3.39 4.39 -8.86
C ASP A 180 4.38 3.88 -9.92
N LEU A 181 5.68 4.05 -9.72
CA LEU A 181 6.71 3.53 -10.63
C LEU A 181 6.55 2.02 -10.87
N PHE A 182 6.39 1.24 -9.80
CA PHE A 182 6.24 -0.21 -9.88
C PHE A 182 4.91 -0.67 -10.51
N LEU A 183 3.91 0.21 -10.56
CA LEU A 183 2.59 -0.06 -11.13
C LEU A 183 2.34 0.66 -12.47
N GLN A 184 3.41 1.06 -13.18
CA GLN A 184 3.36 1.76 -14.47
C GLN A 184 2.60 3.11 -14.42
N GLY A 185 2.56 3.74 -13.24
CA GLY A 185 1.96 5.04 -13.01
C GLY A 185 2.88 6.21 -13.34
N ASP A 186 2.41 7.42 -13.03
CA ASP A 186 3.15 8.69 -13.18
C ASP A 186 3.59 9.18 -11.78
N PRO A 187 4.81 8.82 -11.34
CA PRO A 187 5.25 9.08 -9.97
C PRO A 187 5.46 10.58 -9.70
N VAL A 188 4.97 11.05 -8.55
CA VAL A 188 5.16 12.42 -8.05
C VAL A 188 6.22 12.43 -6.95
N TRP A 189 7.47 12.74 -7.29
CA TRP A 189 8.61 12.63 -6.36
C TRP A 189 8.71 13.76 -5.31
N ASP A 190 8.34 15.00 -5.68
CA ASP A 190 8.52 16.17 -4.80
C ASP A 190 7.50 16.22 -3.66
N MET A 191 6.25 15.85 -3.95
CA MET A 191 5.13 15.90 -3.00
C MET A 191 4.31 14.60 -3.07
N PRO A 192 4.93 13.44 -2.78
CA PRO A 192 4.36 12.12 -3.04
C PRO A 192 3.06 11.86 -2.29
N THR A 193 2.84 12.57 -1.18
CA THR A 193 1.71 12.33 -0.26
C THR A 193 0.59 13.34 -0.42
N ALA A 194 0.66 14.22 -1.42
CA ALA A 194 -0.38 15.18 -1.75
C ALA A 194 -1.08 14.78 -3.05
N ALA A 195 -2.18 14.04 -2.93
CA ALA A 195 -2.92 13.47 -4.07
C ALA A 195 -3.32 14.52 -5.11
N ARG A 196 -3.59 15.76 -4.69
CA ARG A 196 -3.94 16.89 -5.57
C ARG A 196 -2.91 17.19 -6.67
N PHE A 197 -1.65 16.81 -6.49
CA PHE A 197 -0.60 17.06 -7.50
C PHE A 197 -0.52 15.96 -8.57
N ARG A 198 -1.15 14.81 -8.33
CA ARG A 198 -1.20 13.69 -9.28
C ARG A 198 -1.93 14.15 -10.55
N ARG A 199 -1.37 13.80 -11.71
CA ARG A 199 -1.90 14.23 -13.02
C ARG A 199 -3.37 13.85 -13.19
N ALA A 200 -3.72 12.62 -12.84
CA ALA A 200 -5.09 12.10 -12.92
C ALA A 200 -6.11 12.90 -12.07
N MET A 201 -5.64 13.55 -10.99
CA MET A 201 -6.46 14.41 -10.14
C MET A 201 -6.57 15.86 -10.67
N ARG A 202 -5.58 16.31 -11.45
CA ARG A 202 -5.58 17.63 -12.11
C ARG A 202 -6.41 17.65 -13.39
N ASP A 203 -6.35 16.59 -14.19
CA ASP A 203 -7.03 16.54 -15.50
C ASP A 203 -8.56 16.61 -15.37
N HIS A 204 -9.11 16.21 -14.23
CA HIS A 204 -10.55 16.30 -13.96
C HIS A 204 -11.04 17.73 -13.64
N LEU A 205 -10.18 18.62 -13.12
CA LEU A 205 -10.50 20.06 -12.95
C LEU A 205 -10.75 20.72 -14.32
N LEU A 206 -9.90 20.42 -15.31
CA LEU A 206 -10.00 21.01 -16.65
C LEU A 206 -11.22 20.52 -17.44
N GLN A 207 -11.74 19.32 -17.13
CA GLN A 207 -12.93 18.77 -17.77
C GLN A 207 -14.23 19.34 -17.18
N SER A 208 -14.28 19.54 -15.86
CA SER A 208 -15.45 20.10 -15.16
C SER A 208 -15.66 21.59 -15.49
N ASP A 209 -14.58 22.38 -15.58
CA ASP A 209 -14.67 23.79 -16.00
C ASP A 209 -15.16 23.94 -17.45
N ARG A 210 -14.81 23.01 -18.34
CA ARG A 210 -15.30 23.02 -19.74
C ARG A 210 -16.77 22.62 -19.89
N GLN A 211 -17.32 21.85 -18.95
CA GLN A 211 -18.75 21.53 -18.94
C GLN A 211 -19.58 22.69 -18.40
N LEU A 212 -19.09 23.41 -17.38
CA LEU A 212 -19.75 24.60 -16.83
C LEU A 212 -19.73 25.79 -17.81
N ALA A 213 -18.69 25.92 -18.64
CA ALA A 213 -18.61 26.97 -19.67
C ALA A 213 -19.44 26.69 -20.95
N ARG A 214 -20.12 25.54 -21.03
CA ARG A 214 -20.93 25.12 -22.18
C ARG A 214 -22.42 24.90 -21.86
N GLY A 215 -22.84 25.14 -20.62
CA GLY A 215 -24.25 25.16 -20.19
C GLY A 215 -24.71 26.58 -19.95
#